data_AF-A0A1F8VSB3-F1
#
_entry.id   AF-A0A1F8VSB3-F1
#
_cell.length_a   1.000
_cell.length_b   1.000
_cell.length_c   1.000
_cell.angle_alpha   90.00
_cell.angle_beta   90.00
_cell.angle_gamma   90.00
#
_symmetry.space_group_name_H-M   'P 1'
#
loop_
_entity.id
_entity.type
_entity.pdbx_description
1 polymer ?
#
loop_
_entity_poly.entity_id
_entity_poly.type
_entity_poly.pdbx_seq_one_letter_code
_entity_poly.pdbx_strand_id
1 'polypeptide(L)'
;HSWQFPQGGIDRGETPEQAMFRELHEEVGLHPEHVSIVARTRDWLRYEVPDRYIRRDARGHYKGQKQIWYLLQLVGHDWDLNLRATDHPEFDAWRWNDYWVPLDAVVEFKRGVYEMALTELSRYLPRHEPRNRFLRHNHRPHGASDTLPEGPAMGAHIELPPGASFEPDPGTNRLPHHE
;
A
#
# COMPACT_ATOMS: atom_id res chain seq x y z
N HIS A 1 -4.92 -21.80 15.40
CA HIS A 1 -5.02 -20.44 14.84
C HIS A 1 -4.65 -20.52 13.37
N SER A 2 -5.45 -19.92 12.49
CA SER A 2 -5.28 -19.95 11.04
C SER A 2 -5.52 -18.55 10.51
N TRP A 3 -4.70 -18.08 9.57
CA TRP A 3 -4.84 -16.75 9.00
C TRP A 3 -5.81 -16.78 7.80
N GLN A 4 -6.58 -15.71 7.65
CA GLN A 4 -7.44 -15.47 6.48
C GLN A 4 -7.51 -13.97 6.19
N PHE A 5 -7.94 -13.62 4.99
CA PHE A 5 -8.38 -12.25 4.66
C PHE A 5 -9.83 -12.00 5.11
N PRO A 6 -10.24 -10.72 5.30
CA PRO A 6 -11.63 -10.29 5.46
C PRO A 6 -12.57 -10.85 4.40
N GLN A 7 -13.80 -11.22 4.77
CA GLN A 7 -14.80 -11.84 3.90
C GLN A 7 -16.17 -12.09 4.58
N GLY A 8 -17.22 -11.40 4.12
CA GLY A 8 -18.59 -11.70 4.55
C GLY A 8 -19.62 -11.82 3.43
N GLY A 9 -20.83 -11.34 3.71
CA GLY A 9 -22.02 -11.49 2.88
C GLY A 9 -22.16 -10.43 1.79
N ILE A 10 -23.15 -10.64 0.91
CA ILE A 10 -23.68 -9.59 0.03
C ILE A 10 -25.19 -9.62 0.23
N ASP A 11 -25.73 -8.51 0.72
CA ASP A 11 -27.13 -8.43 1.12
C ASP A 11 -28.11 -8.21 -0.06
N ARG A 12 -29.41 -8.35 0.20
CA ARG A 12 -30.43 -8.27 -0.85
C ARG A 12 -30.58 -6.85 -1.39
N GLY A 13 -30.01 -6.62 -2.58
CA GLY A 13 -29.98 -5.31 -3.25
C GLY A 13 -28.65 -4.57 -3.07
N GLU A 14 -27.72 -5.14 -2.32
CA GLU A 14 -26.36 -4.65 -2.16
C GLU A 14 -25.51 -5.02 -3.40
N THR A 15 -24.69 -4.09 -3.88
CA THR A 15 -23.68 -4.41 -4.90
C THR A 15 -22.44 -5.04 -4.25
N PRO A 16 -21.64 -5.86 -4.96
CA PRO A 16 -20.42 -6.46 -4.40
C PRO A 16 -19.39 -5.43 -3.88
N GLU A 17 -19.46 -4.18 -4.33
CA GLU A 17 -18.58 -3.09 -3.87
C GLU A 17 -19.09 -2.44 -2.58
N GLN A 18 -20.41 -2.23 -2.44
CA GLN A 18 -21.02 -1.78 -1.19
C GLN A 18 -20.81 -2.82 -0.08
N ALA A 19 -21.01 -4.10 -0.40
CA ALA A 19 -20.71 -5.21 0.51
C ALA A 19 -19.26 -5.18 0.95
N MET A 20 -18.31 -5.09 0.00
CA MET A 20 -16.88 -5.02 0.31
C MET A 20 -16.56 -3.87 1.27
N PHE A 21 -17.12 -2.67 1.07
CA PHE A 21 -16.90 -1.54 1.99
C PHE A 21 -17.58 -1.74 3.37
N ARG A 22 -18.75 -2.38 3.42
CA ARG A 22 -19.43 -2.69 4.68
C ARG A 22 -18.63 -3.72 5.50
N GLU A 23 -18.26 -4.85 4.90
CA GLU A 23 -17.46 -5.89 5.55
C GLU A 23 -16.07 -5.35 5.96
N LEU A 24 -15.44 -4.51 5.14
CA LEU A 24 -14.17 -3.85 5.45
C LEU A 24 -14.25 -2.97 6.71
N HIS A 25 -15.36 -2.25 6.89
CA HIS A 25 -15.63 -1.49 8.11
C HIS A 25 -16.00 -2.40 9.29
N GLU A 26 -16.83 -3.41 9.08
CA GLU A 26 -17.33 -4.32 10.14
C GLU A 26 -16.24 -5.23 10.72
N GLU A 27 -15.31 -5.73 9.89
CA GLU A 27 -14.22 -6.62 10.29
C GLU A 27 -12.88 -5.90 10.57
N VAL A 28 -12.61 -4.76 9.92
CA VAL A 28 -11.29 -4.09 9.94
C VAL A 28 -11.34 -2.64 10.41
N GLY A 29 -12.53 -2.03 10.53
CA GLY A 29 -12.71 -0.63 10.92
C GLY A 29 -12.26 0.41 9.89
N LEU A 30 -11.93 -0.01 8.65
CA LEU A 30 -11.46 0.89 7.60
C LEU A 30 -12.64 1.47 6.80
N HIS A 31 -12.64 2.79 6.64
CA HIS A 31 -13.61 3.53 5.82
C HIS A 31 -13.14 3.68 4.36
N PRO A 32 -14.04 4.00 3.40
CA PRO A 32 -13.68 4.16 1.99
C PRO A 32 -12.54 5.15 1.71
N GLU A 33 -12.43 6.22 2.50
CA GLU A 33 -11.35 7.21 2.44
C GLU A 33 -9.97 6.67 2.85
N HIS A 34 -9.90 5.56 3.58
CA HIS A 34 -8.63 4.95 4.00
C HIS A 34 -8.05 4.03 2.91
N VAL A 35 -8.82 3.66 1.89
CA VAL A 35 -8.43 2.67 0.86
C VAL A 35 -8.69 3.14 -0.57
N SER A 36 -8.07 2.48 -1.53
CA SER A 36 -8.36 2.62 -2.96
C SER A 36 -8.51 1.25 -3.62
N ILE A 37 -9.54 1.07 -4.44
CA ILE A 37 -9.76 -0.18 -5.18
C ILE A 37 -8.78 -0.23 -6.36
N VAL A 38 -7.80 -1.11 -6.27
CA VAL A 38 -6.80 -1.33 -7.33
C VAL A 38 -7.36 -2.26 -8.40
N ALA A 39 -8.03 -3.34 -7.98
CA ALA A 39 -8.61 -4.35 -8.87
C ALA A 39 -9.68 -5.19 -8.16
N ARG A 40 -10.37 -6.03 -8.93
CA ARG A 40 -11.19 -7.14 -8.44
C ARG A 40 -11.10 -8.34 -9.37
N THR A 41 -11.46 -9.54 -8.90
CA THR A 41 -11.60 -10.71 -9.77
C THR A 41 -12.73 -10.49 -10.77
N ARG A 42 -12.57 -11.01 -11.99
CA ARG A 42 -13.58 -10.87 -13.06
C ARG A 42 -14.83 -11.69 -12.77
N ASP A 43 -14.61 -12.89 -12.25
CA ASP A 43 -15.61 -13.92 -12.04
C ASP A 43 -15.75 -14.29 -10.56
N TRP A 44 -16.83 -15.02 -10.27
CA TRP A 44 -17.12 -15.57 -8.95
C TRP A 44 -16.29 -16.81 -8.67
N LEU A 45 -15.26 -16.66 -7.83
CA LEU A 45 -14.51 -17.79 -7.27
C LEU A 45 -15.40 -18.58 -6.30
N ARG A 46 -15.17 -19.89 -6.18
CA ARG A 46 -16.01 -20.79 -5.40
C ARG A 46 -15.18 -21.84 -4.68
N TYR A 47 -15.51 -22.11 -3.43
CA TYR A 47 -15.01 -23.26 -2.69
C TYR A 47 -16.18 -23.99 -2.01
N GLU A 48 -16.03 -25.30 -1.83
CA GLU A 48 -16.93 -26.09 -1.00
C GLU A 48 -16.38 -26.20 0.42
N VAL A 49 -17.26 -26.19 1.42
CA VAL A 49 -16.88 -26.40 2.83
C VAL A 49 -17.07 -27.86 3.17
N PRO A 50 -16.01 -28.62 3.52
CA PRO A 50 -16.15 -30.02 3.92
C PRO A 50 -17.05 -30.15 5.15
N ASP A 51 -17.97 -31.12 5.12
CA ASP A 51 -18.97 -31.39 6.17
C ASP A 51 -18.45 -31.24 7.60
N ARG A 52 -17.21 -31.66 7.88
CA ARG A 52 -16.57 -31.56 9.21
C ARG A 52 -16.56 -30.13 9.79
N TYR A 53 -16.53 -29.09 8.96
CA TYR A 53 -16.59 -27.68 9.37
C TYR A 53 -18.01 -27.09 9.36
N ILE A 54 -19.00 -27.77 8.77
CA ILE A 54 -20.38 -27.30 8.74
C ILE A 54 -21.03 -27.56 10.11
N ARG A 55 -21.60 -26.51 10.70
CA ARG A 55 -22.37 -26.61 11.97
C ARG A 55 -23.53 -27.60 11.81
N ARG A 56 -23.89 -28.35 12.86
CA ARG A 56 -24.82 -29.50 12.76
C ARG A 56 -26.21 -29.11 12.22
N ASP A 57 -26.66 -27.90 12.54
CA ASP A 57 -27.87 -27.22 12.06
C ASP A 57 -27.89 -26.96 10.54
N ALA A 58 -26.73 -26.73 9.93
CA ALA A 58 -26.62 -26.26 8.54
C ALA A 58 -26.25 -27.38 7.53
N ARG A 59 -26.03 -28.61 7.98
CA ARG A 59 -25.59 -29.74 7.13
C ARG A 59 -26.64 -30.10 6.08
N GLY A 60 -26.17 -30.41 4.86
CA GLY A 60 -27.01 -30.69 3.70
C GLY A 60 -27.56 -29.44 2.99
N HIS A 61 -27.80 -28.34 3.71
CA HIS A 61 -28.30 -27.08 3.14
C HIS A 61 -27.17 -26.12 2.74
N TYR A 62 -26.15 -25.99 3.59
CA TYR A 62 -24.93 -25.26 3.26
C TYR A 62 -23.92 -26.18 2.57
N LYS A 63 -23.16 -25.66 1.60
CA LYS A 63 -22.13 -26.42 0.87
C LYS A 63 -20.83 -25.67 0.59
N GLY A 64 -20.80 -24.34 0.69
CA GLY A 64 -19.71 -23.54 0.15
C GLY A 64 -20.03 -22.05 0.08
N GLN A 65 -19.09 -21.28 -0.45
CA GLN A 65 -19.29 -19.86 -0.77
C GLN A 65 -19.02 -19.57 -2.24
N LYS A 66 -19.57 -18.45 -2.73
CA LYS A 66 -19.16 -17.78 -3.96
C LYS A 66 -18.65 -16.40 -3.56
N GLN A 67 -17.46 -16.01 -4.01
CA GLN A 67 -16.82 -14.76 -3.62
C GLN A 67 -16.33 -14.00 -4.86
N ILE A 68 -16.42 -12.68 -4.83
CA ILE A 68 -15.62 -11.78 -5.67
C ILE A 68 -14.56 -11.18 -4.77
N TRP A 69 -13.31 -11.22 -5.19
CA TRP A 69 -12.18 -10.72 -4.42
C TRP A 69 -11.78 -9.34 -4.89
N TYR A 70 -11.46 -8.44 -3.95
CA TYR A 70 -11.00 -7.08 -4.21
C TYR A 70 -9.55 -6.93 -3.76
N LEU A 71 -8.71 -6.31 -4.60
CA LEU A 71 -7.37 -5.85 -4.22
C LEU A 71 -7.48 -4.37 -3.82
N LEU A 72 -7.29 -4.10 -2.54
CA LEU A 72 -7.28 -2.75 -1.98
C LEU A 72 -5.84 -2.29 -1.75
N GLN A 73 -5.59 -1.01 -2.01
CA GLN A 73 -4.41 -0.30 -1.52
C GLN A 73 -4.84 0.53 -0.31
N LEU A 74 -4.15 0.36 0.84
CA LEU A 74 -4.27 1.32 1.93
C LEU A 74 -3.65 2.66 1.49
N VAL A 75 -4.40 3.74 1.63
CA VAL A 75 -3.97 5.13 1.34
C VAL A 75 -4.01 6.02 2.58
N GLY A 76 -4.73 5.61 3.63
CA GLY A 76 -4.57 6.11 5.00
C GLY A 76 -3.36 5.49 5.70
N HIS A 77 -3.48 5.25 7.01
CA HIS A 77 -2.41 4.81 7.89
C HIS A 77 -2.72 3.46 8.57
N ASP A 78 -1.66 2.73 8.94
CA ASP A 78 -1.74 1.46 9.67
C ASP A 78 -2.52 1.53 11.00
N TRP A 79 -2.58 2.72 11.64
CA TRP A 79 -3.34 2.93 12.87
C TRP A 79 -4.84 3.16 12.65
N ASP A 80 -5.29 3.31 11.40
CA ASP A 80 -6.70 3.43 11.06
C ASP A 80 -7.41 2.05 11.06
N LEU A 81 -6.65 0.95 11.15
CA LEU A 81 -7.18 -0.41 11.31
C LEU A 81 -7.68 -0.62 12.74
N ASN A 82 -9.00 -0.79 12.90
CA ASN A 82 -9.65 -1.07 14.17
C ASN A 82 -10.47 -2.37 14.10
N LEU A 83 -9.84 -3.50 14.45
CA LEU A 83 -10.50 -4.80 14.60
C LEU A 83 -11.56 -4.86 15.72
N ARG A 84 -11.84 -3.74 16.40
CA ARG A 84 -12.84 -3.58 17.46
C ARG A 84 -13.80 -2.42 17.17
N ALA A 85 -14.01 -2.12 15.89
CA ALA A 85 -15.04 -1.19 15.44
C ALA A 85 -16.48 -1.71 15.66
N THR A 86 -16.64 -3.03 15.82
CA THR A 86 -17.93 -3.71 16.03
C THR A 86 -17.94 -4.60 17.28
N ASP A 87 -19.14 -4.89 17.80
CA ASP A 87 -19.33 -5.75 18.98
C ASP A 87 -19.02 -7.24 18.72
N HIS A 88 -18.82 -7.65 17.47
CA HIS A 88 -18.68 -9.05 17.03
C HIS A 88 -17.46 -9.26 16.11
N PRO A 89 -16.23 -9.06 16.60
CA PRO A 89 -15.02 -9.11 15.77
C PRO A 89 -14.68 -10.54 15.32
N GLU A 90 -14.56 -10.77 14.00
CA GLU A 90 -14.05 -12.04 13.43
C GLU A 90 -12.52 -12.18 13.61
N PHE A 91 -11.79 -11.07 13.79
CA PHE A 91 -10.33 -11.05 13.90
C PHE A 91 -9.81 -10.65 15.29
N ASP A 92 -8.81 -11.38 15.79
CA ASP A 92 -8.11 -11.10 17.05
C ASP A 92 -6.84 -10.26 16.85
N ALA A 93 -6.13 -10.46 15.73
CA ALA A 93 -4.94 -9.71 15.34
C ALA A 93 -4.80 -9.55 13.82
N TRP A 94 -4.09 -8.51 13.38
CA TRP A 94 -3.68 -8.30 11.99
C TRP A 94 -2.16 -8.14 11.90
N ARG A 95 -1.60 -8.35 10.71
CA ARG A 95 -0.20 -8.02 10.37
C ARG A 95 -0.04 -7.93 8.86
N TRP A 96 0.93 -7.12 8.40
CA TRP A 96 1.41 -7.23 7.02
C TRP A 96 2.13 -8.58 6.80
N ASN A 97 2.05 -9.09 5.58
CA ASN A 97 2.69 -10.31 5.11
C ASN A 97 3.05 -10.13 3.63
N ASP A 98 4.01 -10.90 3.11
CA ASP A 98 4.25 -10.98 1.67
C ASP A 98 2.96 -11.38 0.92
N TYR A 99 2.78 -10.84 -0.28
CA TYR A 99 1.57 -11.06 -1.10
C TYR A 99 1.27 -12.55 -1.34
N TRP A 100 2.31 -13.35 -1.56
CA TRP A 100 2.20 -14.80 -1.65
C TRP A 100 2.10 -15.41 -0.24
N VAL A 101 0.91 -15.28 0.36
CA VAL A 101 0.59 -15.87 1.66
C VAL A 101 0.86 -17.38 1.62
N PRO A 102 1.66 -17.94 2.55
CA PRO A 102 1.87 -19.38 2.62
C PRO A 102 0.54 -20.12 2.76
N LEU A 103 0.20 -20.98 1.80
CA LEU A 103 -1.08 -21.70 1.79
C LEU A 103 -1.25 -22.59 3.03
N ASP A 104 -0.17 -22.96 3.72
CA ASP A 104 -0.22 -23.69 4.99
C ASP A 104 -0.65 -22.86 6.22
N ALA A 105 -0.64 -21.52 6.13
CA ALA A 105 -1.29 -20.66 7.12
C ALA A 105 -2.83 -20.61 6.95
N VAL A 106 -3.33 -21.04 5.78
CA VAL A 106 -4.73 -20.96 5.34
C VAL A 106 -5.41 -22.34 5.45
N VAL A 107 -6.68 -22.35 5.83
CA VAL A 107 -7.46 -23.59 5.94
C VAL A 107 -7.58 -24.30 4.59
N GLU A 108 -7.35 -25.62 4.59
CA GLU A 108 -7.22 -26.50 3.42
C GLU A 108 -8.19 -26.18 2.27
N PHE A 109 -9.49 -26.08 2.55
CA PHE A 109 -10.52 -25.88 1.52
C PHE A 109 -10.58 -24.46 0.93
N LYS A 110 -9.97 -23.45 1.57
CA LYS A 110 -9.85 -22.09 0.99
C LYS A 110 -8.63 -21.95 0.08
N ARG A 111 -7.62 -22.83 0.17
CA ARG A 111 -6.31 -22.70 -0.50
C ARG A 111 -6.41 -22.46 -2.01
N GLY A 112 -7.23 -23.24 -2.72
CA GLY A 112 -7.41 -23.09 -4.17
C GLY A 112 -8.05 -21.76 -4.59
N VAL A 113 -8.98 -21.23 -3.79
CA VAL A 113 -9.56 -19.89 -4.06
C VAL A 113 -8.56 -18.78 -3.77
N TYR A 114 -7.71 -18.94 -2.75
CA TYR A 114 -6.61 -18.01 -2.47
C TYR A 114 -5.59 -18.01 -3.62
N GLU A 115 -5.19 -19.19 -4.11
CA GLU A 115 -4.30 -19.34 -5.26
C GLU A 115 -4.89 -18.68 -6.52
N MET A 116 -6.16 -18.93 -6.84
CA MET A 116 -6.84 -18.30 -7.97
C MET A 116 -6.94 -16.77 -7.84
N ALA A 117 -7.36 -16.26 -6.67
CA ALA A 117 -7.50 -14.83 -6.41
C ALA A 117 -6.15 -14.11 -6.49
N LEU A 118 -5.14 -14.62 -5.76
CA LEU A 118 -3.81 -14.03 -5.75
C LEU A 118 -3.16 -14.09 -7.14
N THR A 119 -3.36 -15.18 -7.90
CA THR A 119 -2.87 -15.28 -9.28
C THR A 119 -3.54 -14.27 -10.20
N GLU A 120 -4.87 -14.13 -10.19
CA GLU A 120 -5.55 -13.14 -11.04
C GLU A 120 -5.14 -11.69 -10.67
N LEU A 121 -5.07 -11.38 -9.38
CA LEU A 121 -4.82 -10.03 -8.88
C LEU A 121 -3.34 -9.62 -8.95
N SER A 122 -2.40 -10.58 -9.03
CA SER A 122 -0.94 -10.33 -9.04
C SER A 122 -0.50 -9.34 -10.13
N ARG A 123 -1.17 -9.33 -11.28
CA ARG A 123 -0.87 -8.45 -12.43
C ARG A 123 -1.08 -6.95 -12.17
N TYR A 124 -1.81 -6.61 -11.10
CA TYR A 124 -2.10 -5.24 -10.68
C TYR A 124 -1.21 -4.73 -9.55
N LEU A 125 -0.34 -5.59 -8.99
CA LEU A 125 0.61 -5.16 -7.98
C LEU A 125 1.56 -4.10 -8.53
N PRO A 126 2.09 -3.20 -7.67
CA PRO A 126 3.16 -2.30 -8.05
C PRO A 126 4.32 -3.10 -8.63
N ARG A 127 4.59 -2.91 -9.92
CA ARG A 127 5.86 -3.37 -10.50
C ARG A 127 6.97 -2.70 -9.71
N HIS A 128 7.92 -3.48 -9.23
CA HIS A 128 9.19 -2.96 -8.74
C HIS A 128 9.99 -2.39 -9.93
N GLU A 129 9.60 -1.18 -10.38
CA GLU A 129 10.59 -0.28 -10.96
C GLU A 129 11.56 0.10 -9.83
N PRO A 130 12.84 -0.27 -9.90
CA PRO A 130 13.85 0.38 -9.08
C PRO A 130 13.85 1.86 -9.49
N ARG A 131 13.27 2.73 -8.66
CA ARG A 131 13.19 4.17 -8.91
C ARG A 131 14.60 4.77 -8.94
N ASN A 132 15.23 4.74 -10.11
CA ASN A 132 16.43 5.49 -10.47
C ASN A 132 16.12 6.99 -10.50
N ARG A 133 15.83 7.54 -9.32
CA ARG A 133 15.33 8.91 -9.08
C ARG A 133 16.38 10.00 -9.33
N PHE A 134 17.58 9.60 -9.77
CA PHE A 134 18.78 10.43 -9.90
C PHE A 134 19.12 10.85 -11.34
N LEU A 135 18.37 10.38 -12.36
CA LEU A 135 18.65 10.66 -13.78
C LEU A 135 17.51 11.41 -14.51
N ARG A 136 16.95 12.44 -13.85
CA ARG A 136 16.17 13.50 -14.53
C ARG A 136 16.58 14.90 -14.08
N HIS A 137 17.87 15.22 -14.29
CA HIS A 137 18.33 16.60 -14.28
C HIS A 137 19.37 16.88 -15.39
N ASN A 138 18.90 16.92 -16.63
CA ASN A 138 19.40 17.83 -17.66
C ASN A 138 18.56 17.74 -18.94
N HIS A 139 17.96 18.86 -19.34
CA HIS A 139 17.91 19.40 -20.71
C HIS A 139 16.93 20.59 -20.77
N ARG A 140 17.47 21.80 -20.57
CA ARG A 140 16.88 23.03 -21.12
C ARG A 140 17.53 23.29 -22.48
N PRO A 141 16.78 23.35 -23.60
CA PRO A 141 17.25 24.00 -24.81
C PRO A 141 17.32 25.52 -24.60
N HIS A 142 18.05 26.23 -25.48
CA HIS A 142 18.30 27.67 -25.36
C HIS A 142 18.06 28.38 -26.70
N GLY A 143 17.54 29.61 -26.64
CA GLY A 143 17.25 30.51 -27.77
C GLY A 143 16.31 31.63 -27.27
N ALA A 144 16.64 32.93 -27.28
CA ALA A 144 17.17 33.82 -28.34
C ALA A 144 16.10 34.20 -29.38
N SER A 145 15.87 35.48 -29.70
CA SER A 145 16.37 36.78 -29.17
C SER A 145 15.18 37.64 -28.67
N ASP A 146 15.24 38.93 -28.28
CA ASP A 146 16.24 40.02 -28.31
C ASP A 146 16.04 40.90 -27.02
N THR A 147 16.52 42.14 -26.77
CA THR A 147 17.12 43.22 -27.58
C THR A 147 18.11 44.07 -26.74
N LEU A 148 18.67 45.13 -27.33
CA LEU A 148 19.50 46.20 -26.70
C LEU A 148 18.88 47.59 -27.07
N PRO A 149 19.17 48.74 -26.38
CA PRO A 149 20.48 49.20 -25.85
C PRO A 149 20.37 49.76 -24.39
N GLU A 150 21.29 50.53 -23.78
CA GLU A 150 22.55 51.22 -24.17
C GLU A 150 23.43 51.49 -22.92
N GLY A 151 24.72 51.77 -23.08
CA GLY A 151 25.58 52.36 -22.01
C GLY A 151 26.80 51.52 -21.58
N PRO A 152 27.90 52.14 -21.06
CA PRO A 152 29.22 51.48 -21.05
C PRO A 152 29.89 51.26 -19.68
N ALA A 153 31.00 50.51 -19.75
CA ALA A 153 32.22 50.60 -18.92
C ALA A 153 32.34 49.81 -17.59
N MET A 154 33.25 48.82 -17.65
CA MET A 154 34.23 48.42 -16.61
C MET A 154 33.74 47.68 -15.34
N GLY A 155 34.53 46.66 -14.94
CA GLY A 155 34.46 46.03 -13.60
C GLY A 155 34.12 44.54 -13.63
N ALA A 156 35.13 43.67 -13.50
CA ALA A 156 34.91 42.24 -13.35
C ALA A 156 34.55 41.91 -11.88
N HIS A 157 33.26 41.75 -11.60
CA HIS A 157 32.77 41.25 -10.31
C HIS A 157 32.36 39.77 -10.43
N ILE A 158 33.05 38.92 -9.69
CA ILE A 158 32.66 37.51 -9.49
C ILE A 158 31.75 37.47 -8.26
N GLU A 159 30.45 37.33 -8.49
CA GLU A 159 29.46 37.24 -7.41
C GLU A 159 29.25 35.78 -7.00
N LEU A 160 29.45 35.49 -5.70
CA LEU A 160 29.24 34.16 -5.13
C LEU A 160 27.78 34.04 -4.65
N PRO A 161 27.15 32.85 -4.78
CA PRO A 161 25.77 32.67 -4.37
C PRO A 161 25.60 32.79 -2.83
N PRO A 162 24.48 33.36 -2.35
CA PRO A 162 24.27 33.58 -0.92
C PRO A 162 24.19 32.26 -0.15
N GLY A 163 24.99 32.15 0.91
CA GLY A 163 25.05 30.99 1.81
C GLY A 163 26.39 30.24 1.82
N ALA A 164 27.33 30.56 0.93
CA ALA A 164 28.65 29.93 0.90
C ALA A 164 29.63 30.60 1.89
N SER A 165 29.76 30.07 3.10
CA SER A 165 30.87 30.37 4.02
C SER A 165 32.04 29.40 3.80
N PHE A 166 33.26 29.92 3.80
CA PHE A 166 34.47 29.11 3.95
C PHE A 166 34.78 28.93 5.44
N GLU A 167 34.67 27.72 5.96
CA GLU A 167 35.22 27.36 7.28
C GLU A 167 36.67 26.86 7.11
N PRO A 168 37.67 27.51 7.75
CA PRO A 168 39.06 27.03 7.76
C PRO A 168 39.31 26.08 8.94
N ASP A 169 39.79 24.87 8.65
CA ASP A 169 40.17 23.85 9.62
C ASP A 169 41.50 24.22 10.35
N PRO A 170 41.52 24.43 11.68
CA PRO A 170 42.68 24.96 12.42
C PRO A 170 43.51 23.86 13.12
N GLY A 171 43.98 22.86 12.38
CA GLY A 171 44.83 21.81 12.96
C GLY A 171 46.30 22.21 13.17
N THR A 172 46.70 22.73 14.34
CA THR A 172 48.06 22.48 14.93
C THR A 172 48.25 22.92 16.40
N ASN A 173 48.26 21.93 17.30
CA ASN A 173 49.27 21.69 18.36
C ASN A 173 50.04 22.89 19.00
N ARG A 174 49.78 23.19 20.29
CA ARG A 174 50.76 23.04 21.41
C ARG A 174 50.21 23.37 22.81
N LEU A 175 50.64 22.57 23.79
CA LEU A 175 50.69 22.81 25.24
C LEU A 175 52.17 23.05 25.66
N PRO A 176 52.54 23.29 26.94
CA PRO A 176 51.79 23.81 28.12
C PRO A 176 52.50 25.01 28.79
N HIS A 177 51.91 25.65 29.83
CA HIS A 177 52.45 25.67 31.22
C HIS A 177 51.63 26.51 32.21
N HIS A 178 52.01 26.37 33.49
CA HIS A 178 51.72 27.19 34.69
C HIS A 178 51.78 28.72 34.44
N GLU A 179 51.20 29.58 35.28
CA GLU A 179 51.06 29.48 36.75
C GLU A 179 49.72 30.01 37.30
#